data_AF-B8FCP4-F1
#
_entry.id   AF-B8FCP4-F1
#
_cell.length_a   1.000
_cell.length_b   1.000
_cell.length_c   1.000
_cell.angle_alpha   90.00
_cell.angle_beta   90.00
_cell.angle_gamma   90.00
#
_symmetry.space_group_name_H-M   'P 1'
#
loop_
_entity.id
_entity.type
_entity.pdbx_description
1 polymer ?
#
loop_
_entity_poly.entity_id
_entity_poly.type
_entity_poly.pdbx_seq_one_letter_code
_entity_poly.pdbx_strand_id
1 'polypeptide(L)' 'MTTKKETNIFQINDIVLAGGTVLRQIKTGAWVPARPIGKTNLKYRLKAAWMVFAGKADVVVWPGQ' A
#
# COMPACT_ATOMS: atom_id res chain seq x y z
N MET A 1 -10.74 12.67 -14.61
CA MET A 1 -11.75 11.85 -13.90
C MET A 1 -11.01 10.76 -13.14
N THR A 2 -10.41 11.08 -12.00
CA THR A 2 -9.54 10.18 -11.24
C THR A 2 -10.41 9.35 -10.29
N THR A 3 -10.62 8.09 -10.66
CA THR A 3 -11.24 7.09 -9.80
C THR A 3 -10.52 7.06 -8.45
N LYS A 4 -11.33 7.06 -7.39
CA LYS A 4 -10.93 7.09 -5.98
C LYS A 4 -10.11 5.83 -5.64
N LYS A 5 -8.82 5.84 -5.96
CA LYS A 5 -7.91 4.69 -5.86
C LYS A 5 -7.83 4.25 -4.40
N GLU A 6 -8.26 3.04 -4.11
CA GLU A 6 -8.34 2.55 -2.74
C GLU A 6 -6.92 2.24 -2.22
N THR A 7 -6.35 3.15 -1.43
CA THR A 7 -4.90 3.26 -1.15
C THR A 7 -4.25 2.10 -0.35
N ASN A 8 -4.94 0.98 -0.14
CA ASN A 8 -4.33 -0.21 0.48
C ASN A 8 -4.38 -1.46 -0.41
N ILE A 9 -5.15 -1.44 -1.51
CA ILE A 9 -5.27 -2.55 -2.46
C ILE A 9 -4.81 -2.00 -3.81
N PHE A 10 -3.73 -2.57 -4.34
CA PHE A 10 -3.07 -2.07 -5.55
C PHE A 10 -3.01 -3.16 -6.59
N GLN A 11 -3.12 -2.77 -7.87
CA GLN A 11 -2.62 -3.59 -8.96
C GLN A 11 -1.09 -3.52 -8.99
N ILE A 12 -0.44 -4.53 -9.56
CA ILE A 12 1.03 -4.61 -9.60
C ILE A 12 1.66 -3.36 -10.23
N ASN A 13 1.11 -2.85 -11.34
CA ASN A 13 1.66 -1.63 -11.95
C ASN A 13 1.57 -0.41 -11.02
N ASP A 14 0.53 -0.35 -10.19
CA ASP A 14 0.35 0.75 -9.25
C ASP A 14 1.32 0.67 -8.07
N ILE A 15 1.66 -0.55 -7.62
CA ILE A 15 2.62 -0.72 -6.53
C ILE A 15 4.04 -0.39 -6.95
N VAL A 16 4.42 -0.74 -8.19
CA VAL A 16 5.72 -0.38 -8.77
C VAL A 16 5.84 1.13 -8.89
N LEU A 17 4.80 1.81 -9.39
CA LEU A 17 4.77 3.26 -9.46
C LEU A 17 4.86 3.91 -8.07
N ALA A 18 4.09 3.40 -7.10
CA ALA A 18 4.12 3.90 -5.73
C ALA A 18 5.51 3.74 -5.09
N GLY A 19 6.21 2.62 -5.36
CA GLY A 19 7.56 2.39 -4.87
C GLY A 19 8.61 3.39 -5.36
N GLY A 20 8.41 3.98 -6.54
CA GLY A 20 9.30 5.02 -7.08
C GLY A 20 8.91 6.45 -6.72
N THR A 21 7.67 6.69 -6.26
CA THR A 21 7.12 8.04 -6.09
C THR A 21 6.76 8.40 -4.65
N VAL A 22 6.57 7.42 -3.78
CA VAL A 22 6.25 7.64 -2.37
C VAL A 22 7.41 7.16 -1.52
N LEU A 23 8.05 8.11 -0.83
CA LEU A 23 9.24 7.88 -0.03
C LEU A 23 9.02 8.36 1.41
N ARG A 24 9.70 7.75 2.36
CA ARG A 24 9.80 8.19 3.76
C ARG A 24 11.25 8.22 4.19
N GLN A 25 11.60 9.22 4.99
CA GLN A 25 12.91 9.27 5.64
C GLN A 25 12.92 8.38 6.90
N ILE A 26 13.90 7.48 6.99
CA ILE A 26 14.14 6.65 8.18
C ILE A 26 15.09 7.36 9.16
N LYS A 27 15.20 6.86 10.40
CA LYS A 27 15.99 7.49 11.48
C LYS A 27 17.47 7.72 11.13
N THR A 28 18.02 6.94 10.21
CA THR A 28 19.40 7.07 9.71
C THR A 28 19.56 8.19 8.68
N GLY A 29 18.49 8.90 8.31
CA GLY A 29 18.49 9.97 7.31
C GLY A 29 18.29 9.50 5.86
N ALA A 30 18.34 8.18 5.60
CA ALA A 30 18.09 7.63 4.26
C ALA A 30 16.60 7.69 3.87
N TRP A 31 16.32 7.75 2.57
CA TRP A 31 14.97 7.67 2.02
C TRP A 31 14.68 6.26 1.53
N VAL A 32 13.53 5.71 1.91
CA VAL A 32 13.09 4.39 1.48
C VAL A 32 11.67 4.45 0.90
N PRO A 33 11.31 3.55 -0.03
CA PRO A 33 9.94 3.43 -0.51
C PRO A 33 8.95 3.25 0.64
N ALA A 34 7.83 3.97 0.57
CA ALA A 34 6.82 3.96 1.61
C ALA A 34 5.41 3.80 1.03
N ARG A 35 4.51 3.26 1.85
CA ARG A 35 3.10 3.13 1.47
C ARG A 35 2.47 4.51 1.27
N PRO A 36 1.68 4.71 0.20
CA PRO A 36 0.79 5.87 0.09
C PRO A 36 -0.19 5.94 1.27
N ILE A 37 -0.71 7.14 1.58
CA ILE A 37 -1.66 7.32 2.68
C ILE A 37 -2.95 6.53 2.40
N GLY A 38 -3.20 5.55 3.26
CA GLY A 38 -4.27 4.56 3.18
C GLY A 38 -5.65 5.04 3.62
N LYS A 39 -6.70 4.30 3.24
CA LYS A 39 -7.98 4.35 3.98
C LYS A 39 -7.80 3.66 5.33
N THR A 40 -8.22 4.32 6.41
CA THR A 40 -8.04 3.85 7.81
C THR A 40 -9.26 3.15 8.40
N ASN A 41 -10.37 3.06 7.67
CA ASN A 41 -11.63 2.49 8.15
C ASN A 41 -11.57 0.96 8.35
N LEU A 42 -12.07 0.48 9.50
CA LEU A 42 -12.01 -0.93 9.91
C LEU A 42 -12.65 -1.89 8.87
N LYS A 43 -13.82 -1.55 8.34
CA LYS A 43 -14.52 -2.35 7.31
C LYS A 43 -13.64 -2.61 6.08
N TYR A 44 -12.87 -1.60 5.68
CA TYR A 44 -11.99 -1.72 4.52
C TYR A 44 -10.75 -2.58 4.82
N ARG A 45 -10.22 -2.50 6.05
CA ARG A 45 -9.13 -3.39 6.50
C ARG A 45 -9.57 -4.86 6.48
N LEU A 46 -10.80 -5.14 6.93
CA LEU A 46 -11.37 -6.48 6.87
C LEU A 46 -11.57 -6.97 5.43
N LYS A 47 -12.08 -6.11 4.53
CA LYS A 47 -12.18 -6.41 3.09
C LYS A 47 -10.81 -6.79 2.49
N ALA A 48 -9.77 -6.01 2.78
CA ALA A 48 -8.42 -6.27 2.28
C ALA A 48 -7.84 -7.59 2.81
N ALA A 49 -8.00 -7.85 4.13
CA ALA A 49 -7.57 -9.11 4.72
C ALA A 49 -8.30 -10.31 4.10
N TRP A 50 -9.60 -10.20 3.85
CA TRP A 50 -10.39 -11.25 3.22
C TRP A 50 -9.92 -11.56 1.79
N MET A 51 -9.47 -10.56 1.02
CA MET A 51 -8.92 -10.81 -0.32
C MET A 51 -7.66 -11.69 -0.29
N VAL A 52 -6.81 -11.52 0.72
CA VAL A 52 -5.63 -12.37 0.91
C VAL A 52 -6.04 -13.78 1.29
N PHE A 53 -6.94 -13.94 2.26
CA PHE A 53 -7.43 -15.27 2.67
C PHE A 53 -8.15 -16.02 1.56
N ALA A 54 -8.89 -15.31 0.70
CA ALA A 54 -9.58 -15.89 -0.45
C ALA A 54 -8.66 -16.19 -1.64
N GLY A 55 -7.35 -15.96 -1.53
CA GLY A 55 -6.38 -16.18 -2.61
C GLY A 55 -6.53 -15.21 -3.80
N LYS A 56 -7.12 -14.03 -3.58
CA LYS A 56 -7.38 -13.02 -4.61
C LYS A 56 -6.34 -11.90 -4.65
N ALA A 57 -5.46 -11.81 -3.65
CA ALA A 57 -4.44 -10.79 -3.55
C ALA A 57 -3.26 -11.25 -2.70
N ASP A 58 -2.09 -10.69 -2.97
CA ASP A 58 -0.88 -10.90 -2.18
C ASP A 58 -0.66 -9.77 -1.18
N VAL A 59 -0.10 -10.13 -0.02
CA VAL A 59 0.31 -9.17 1.00
C VAL A 59 1.77 -8.79 0.81
N VAL A 60 2.08 -7.51 0.96
CA VAL A 60 3.42 -6.95 0.84
C VAL A 60 3.71 -6.03 2.02
N VAL A 61 4.99 -5.97 2.41
CA VAL A 61 5.48 -5.13 3.49
C VAL A 61 6.39 -4.06 2.89
N TRP A 62 6.15 -2.80 3.26
CA TRP A 62 7.01 -1.69 2.84
C TRP A 62 8.25 -1.61 3.74
N PRO A 63 9.42 -1.22 3.20
CA PRO A 63 10.61 -1.04 4.01
C PRO A 63 10.38 -0.08 5.20
N GLY A 64 10.72 -0.54 6.41
CA GLY A 64 10.66 0.28 7.63
C GLY A 64 9.25 0.57 8.18
N GLN A 65 8.25 -0.21 7.79
CA GLN A 65 6.93 -0.28 8.47
C GLN A 65 6.93 -1.29 9.62
#